data_AF-N9QKD1-F1
#
_entry.id   AF-N9QKD1-F1
#
_cell.length_a   1.000
_cell.length_b   1.000
_cell.length_c   1.000
_cell.angle_alpha   90.00
_cell.angle_beta   90.00
_cell.angle_gamma   90.00
#
_symmetry.space_group_name_H-M   'P 1'
#
loop_
_entity.id
_entity.type
_entity.pdbx_description
1 polymer ?
#
loop_
_entity_poly.entity_id
_entity_poly.type
_entity_poly.pdbx_seq_one_letter_code
_entity_poly.pdbx_strand_id
1 'polypeptide(L)'
;MYFETGQGSALSSNGHHGVDQQTLEARAYAVARKFNPLLVNTVVGFIGPEYLYNGKQIIRAGLEDHFCGKLLGVPMGCDICYTNHADADQDDMDVLLTLLANAGLNFIMGIPGSDDVMLNYQTTSFHDALYIRQLLGLKSAPEFDHWLQQQGILAQQSNQLHWPTELPKQFSRLILS
;
A
#
# COMPACT_ATOMS: atom_id res chain seq x y z
N MET A 1 -3.02 7.13 -15.71
CA MET A 1 -1.83 6.25 -15.66
C MET A 1 -1.66 5.71 -14.25
N TYR A 2 -1.14 4.48 -14.15
CA TYR A 2 -0.66 3.88 -12.91
C TYR A 2 0.83 3.54 -13.10
N PHE A 3 1.68 3.96 -12.16
CA PHE A 3 3.10 3.60 -12.12
C PHE A 3 3.43 2.87 -10.83
N GLU A 4 4.28 1.84 -10.94
CA GLU A 4 4.96 1.20 -9.83
C GLU A 4 6.45 1.55 -9.88
N THR A 5 7.03 1.76 -8.71
CA THR A 5 8.43 2.09 -8.48
C THR A 5 8.96 1.27 -7.30
N GLY A 6 10.21 1.46 -6.92
CA GLY A 6 10.79 0.75 -5.79
C GLY A 6 12.30 0.89 -5.77
N GLN A 7 12.81 1.18 -4.58
CA GLN A 7 14.25 1.19 -4.32
C GLN A 7 14.88 -0.16 -4.71
N GLY A 8 16.00 -0.09 -5.43
CA GLY A 8 16.75 -1.26 -5.90
C GLY A 8 16.51 -1.64 -7.36
N SER A 9 15.39 -1.22 -7.96
CA SER A 9 15.05 -1.51 -9.37
C SER A 9 16.15 -1.10 -10.37
N ALA A 10 16.70 0.10 -10.21
CA ALA A 10 17.78 0.61 -11.06
C ALA A 10 19.13 -0.08 -10.79
N LEU A 11 19.38 -0.55 -9.57
CA LEU A 11 20.58 -1.34 -9.25
C LEU A 11 20.47 -2.74 -9.88
N SER A 12 19.31 -3.39 -9.71
CA SER A 12 18.99 -4.69 -10.29
C SER A 12 19.15 -4.73 -11.81
N SER A 13 18.73 -3.67 -12.50
CA SER A 13 18.84 -3.53 -13.96
C SER A 13 20.20 -3.01 -14.45
N ASN A 14 21.18 -2.81 -13.57
CA ASN A 14 22.47 -2.17 -13.88
C ASN A 14 22.33 -0.77 -14.53
N GLY A 15 21.22 -0.07 -14.25
CA GLY A 15 20.90 1.27 -14.75
C GLY A 15 21.15 2.40 -13.73
N HIS A 16 21.78 2.10 -12.60
CA HIS A 16 21.96 3.04 -11.49
C HIS A 16 23.10 4.06 -11.69
N HIS A 17 24.07 3.76 -12.56
CA HIS A 17 25.20 4.66 -12.88
C HIS A 17 25.96 5.21 -11.67
N GLY A 18 26.11 4.40 -10.60
CA GLY A 18 26.79 4.81 -9.37
C GLY A 18 25.97 5.69 -8.42
N VAL A 19 24.69 5.93 -8.73
CA VAL A 19 23.75 6.68 -7.87
C VAL A 19 23.09 5.74 -6.86
N ASP A 20 22.80 6.25 -5.66
CA ASP A 20 22.12 5.51 -4.60
C ASP A 20 20.64 5.26 -4.92
N GLN A 21 20.05 4.28 -4.20
CA GLN A 21 18.68 3.81 -4.43
C GLN A 21 17.64 4.91 -4.21
N GLN A 22 17.77 5.71 -3.14
CA GLN A 22 16.82 6.76 -2.80
C GLN A 22 16.79 7.88 -3.85
N THR A 23 17.97 8.30 -4.32
CA THR A 23 18.05 9.32 -5.38
C THR A 23 17.42 8.83 -6.68
N LEU A 24 17.61 7.55 -7.04
CA LEU A 24 17.01 6.97 -8.24
C LEU A 24 15.49 6.82 -8.12
N GLU A 25 15.02 6.46 -6.95
CA GLU A 25 13.60 6.34 -6.66
C GLU A 25 12.90 7.71 -6.73
N ALA A 26 13.50 8.77 -6.17
CA ALA A 26 13.00 10.14 -6.34
C ALA A 26 12.94 10.58 -7.82
N ARG A 27 13.87 10.12 -8.67
CA ARG A 27 13.83 10.37 -10.12
C ARG A 27 12.66 9.65 -10.80
N ALA A 28 12.32 8.45 -10.36
CA ALA A 28 11.16 7.72 -10.88
C ALA A 28 9.87 8.52 -10.66
N TYR A 29 9.71 9.15 -9.49
CA TYR A 29 8.57 10.04 -9.19
C TYR A 29 8.54 11.27 -10.11
N ALA A 30 9.70 11.87 -10.40
CA ALA A 30 9.79 12.99 -11.33
C ALA A 30 9.37 12.60 -12.75
N VAL A 31 9.72 11.39 -13.20
CA VAL A 31 9.23 10.84 -14.46
C VAL A 31 7.73 10.64 -14.41
N ALA A 32 7.20 9.97 -13.37
CA ALA A 32 5.78 9.72 -13.21
C ALA A 32 4.97 11.03 -13.23
N ARG A 33 5.42 12.07 -12.52
CA ARG A 33 4.78 13.40 -12.45
C ARG A 33 4.50 14.00 -13.82
N LYS A 34 5.38 13.79 -14.81
CA LYS A 34 5.21 14.33 -16.17
C LYS A 34 3.91 13.85 -16.84
N PHE A 35 3.36 12.72 -16.41
CA PHE A 35 2.20 12.07 -17.02
C PHE A 35 0.90 12.29 -16.23
N ASN A 36 0.89 13.13 -15.18
CA ASN A 36 -0.27 13.36 -14.31
C ASN A 36 -1.00 12.06 -13.93
N PRO A 37 -0.32 11.10 -13.28
CA PRO A 37 -0.87 9.79 -13.01
C PRO A 37 -2.00 9.87 -11.99
N LEU A 38 -2.88 8.87 -12.03
CA LEU A 38 -3.89 8.69 -10.99
C LEU A 38 -3.26 8.05 -9.74
N LEU A 39 -2.31 7.13 -9.94
CA LEU A 39 -1.64 6.37 -8.90
C LEU A 39 -0.14 6.28 -9.19
N VAL A 40 0.68 6.50 -8.17
CA VAL A 40 2.09 6.11 -8.13
C VAL A 40 2.30 5.32 -6.85
N ASN A 41 2.87 4.13 -6.96
CA ASN A 41 3.06 3.24 -5.83
C ASN A 41 4.52 2.82 -5.75
N THR A 42 5.17 3.06 -4.61
CA THR A 42 6.42 2.33 -4.32
C THR A 42 6.04 0.92 -3.87
N VAL A 43 6.81 -0.09 -4.29
CA VAL A 43 6.68 -1.47 -3.82
C VAL A 43 7.87 -1.76 -2.90
N VAL A 44 7.74 -1.40 -1.63
CA VAL A 44 8.86 -1.43 -0.67
C VAL A 44 9.00 -2.84 -0.10
N GLY A 45 10.22 -3.41 -0.15
CA GLY A 45 10.50 -4.75 0.38
C GLY A 45 10.21 -5.91 -0.59
N PHE A 46 9.78 -5.62 -1.82
CA PHE A 46 9.37 -6.64 -2.81
C PHE A 46 10.52 -7.43 -3.44
N ILE A 47 11.70 -6.80 -3.62
CA ILE A 47 12.77 -7.44 -4.40
C ILE A 47 13.54 -8.45 -3.54
N GLY A 48 14.06 -8.01 -2.38
CA GLY A 48 14.85 -8.88 -1.50
C GLY A 48 15.81 -8.15 -0.56
N PRO A 49 16.44 -8.90 0.37
CA PRO A 49 17.32 -8.38 1.40
C PRO A 49 18.62 -7.75 0.87
N GLU A 50 18.99 -8.02 -0.37
CA GLU A 50 20.15 -7.42 -1.02
C GLU A 50 19.98 -5.92 -1.29
N TYR A 51 18.74 -5.42 -1.29
CA TYR A 51 18.42 -4.00 -1.43
C TYR A 51 17.95 -3.36 -0.12
N LEU A 52 17.08 -4.07 0.62
CA LEU A 52 16.54 -3.67 1.92
C LEU A 52 16.50 -4.91 2.84
N TYR A 53 17.48 -5.04 3.72
CA TYR A 53 17.78 -6.29 4.44
C TYR A 53 16.72 -6.71 5.47
N ASN A 54 16.22 -5.75 6.26
CA ASN A 54 15.34 -6.03 7.39
C ASN A 54 14.18 -5.04 7.53
N GLY A 55 13.24 -5.35 8.42
CA GLY A 55 12.05 -4.53 8.70
C GLY A 55 12.37 -3.06 8.96
N LYS A 56 13.46 -2.76 9.69
CA LYS A 56 13.90 -1.37 9.92
C LYS A 56 14.27 -0.63 8.62
N GLN A 57 14.95 -1.30 7.70
CA GLN A 57 15.30 -0.70 6.40
C GLN A 57 14.06 -0.53 5.52
N ILE A 58 13.15 -1.50 5.51
CA ILE A 58 11.88 -1.43 4.78
C ILE A 58 11.01 -0.27 5.31
N ILE A 59 10.84 -0.18 6.64
CA ILE A 59 10.11 0.93 7.28
C ILE A 59 10.71 2.28 6.90
N ARG A 60 12.03 2.39 6.95
CA ARG A 60 12.74 3.62 6.58
C ARG A 60 12.49 3.99 5.12
N ALA A 61 12.69 3.05 4.20
CA ALA A 61 12.52 3.26 2.76
C ALA A 61 11.07 3.67 2.43
N GLY A 62 10.07 3.00 3.00
CA GLY A 62 8.66 3.34 2.76
C GLY A 62 8.32 4.78 3.18
N LEU A 63 8.87 5.26 4.31
CA LEU A 63 8.71 6.64 4.75
C LEU A 63 9.43 7.65 3.85
N GLU A 64 10.64 7.32 3.40
CA GLU A 64 11.41 8.15 2.46
C GLU A 64 10.69 8.30 1.12
N ASP A 65 10.24 7.18 0.56
CA ASP A 65 9.51 7.09 -0.70
C ASP A 65 8.20 7.88 -0.65
N HIS A 66 7.40 7.68 0.39
CA HIS A 66 6.17 8.42 0.59
C HIS A 66 6.43 9.93 0.70
N PHE A 67 7.40 10.34 1.51
CA PHE A 67 7.75 11.76 1.66
C PHE A 67 8.19 12.38 0.33
N CYS A 68 9.11 11.74 -0.39
CA CYS A 68 9.61 12.24 -1.66
C CYS A 68 8.52 12.29 -2.74
N GLY A 69 7.67 11.27 -2.83
CA GLY A 69 6.53 11.25 -3.75
C GLY A 69 5.54 12.40 -3.48
N LYS A 70 5.17 12.60 -2.22
CA LYS A 70 4.31 13.73 -1.80
C LYS A 70 4.95 15.09 -2.11
N LEU A 71 6.24 15.25 -1.79
CA LEU A 71 6.98 16.49 -2.04
C LEU A 71 7.05 16.82 -3.54
N LEU A 72 7.17 15.80 -4.40
CA LEU A 72 7.16 15.96 -5.84
C LEU A 72 5.75 16.10 -6.44
N GLY A 73 4.70 15.94 -5.63
CA GLY A 73 3.31 16.19 -6.00
C GLY A 73 2.65 15.05 -6.77
N VAL A 74 3.10 13.80 -6.59
CA VAL A 74 2.41 12.63 -7.15
C VAL A 74 1.44 12.01 -6.14
N PRO A 75 0.34 11.36 -6.58
CA PRO A 75 -0.58 10.64 -5.69
C PRO A 75 0.07 9.34 -5.18
N MET A 76 0.93 9.49 -4.17
CA MET A 76 1.83 8.45 -3.68
C MET A 76 1.12 7.47 -2.74
N GLY A 77 1.06 6.21 -3.15
CA GLY A 77 0.74 5.05 -2.32
C GLY A 77 1.98 4.23 -1.99
N CYS A 78 1.78 3.16 -1.24
CA CYS A 78 2.82 2.19 -0.91
C CYS A 78 2.22 0.77 -0.89
N ASP A 79 2.81 -0.16 -1.64
CA ASP A 79 2.67 -1.59 -1.37
C ASP A 79 3.66 -1.93 -0.26
N ILE A 80 3.10 -2.15 0.94
CA ILE A 80 3.81 -2.35 2.19
C ILE A 80 4.06 -3.85 2.33
N CYS A 81 5.26 -4.27 1.96
CA CYS A 81 5.49 -5.68 1.76
C CYS A 81 6.89 -6.15 2.15
N TYR A 82 7.05 -7.46 2.20
CA TYR A 82 8.34 -8.12 2.40
C TYR A 82 8.35 -9.46 1.70
N THR A 83 9.55 -9.97 1.43
CA THR A 83 9.75 -11.34 0.94
C THR A 83 10.18 -12.25 2.09
N ASN A 84 9.84 -13.53 2.01
CA ASN A 84 10.15 -14.54 3.04
C ASN A 84 11.65 -14.73 3.36
N HIS A 85 12.55 -14.15 2.57
CA HIS A 85 14.00 -14.24 2.78
C HIS A 85 14.63 -12.92 3.26
N ALA A 86 13.83 -11.87 3.45
CA ALA A 86 14.23 -10.69 4.21
C ALA A 86 14.09 -10.94 5.72
N ASP A 87 14.89 -10.25 6.53
CA ASP A 87 14.80 -10.28 8.00
C ASP A 87 13.69 -9.32 8.45
N ALA A 88 12.46 -9.67 8.08
CA ALA A 88 11.25 -8.89 8.32
C ALA A 88 10.04 -9.82 8.46
N ASP A 89 9.01 -9.33 9.14
CA ASP A 89 7.74 -10.03 9.29
C ASP A 89 6.52 -9.11 9.13
N GLN A 90 5.33 -9.65 9.35
CA GLN A 90 4.08 -8.90 9.23
C GLN A 90 3.95 -7.79 10.29
N ASP A 91 4.56 -7.93 11.47
CA ASP A 91 4.51 -6.90 12.51
C ASP A 91 5.26 -5.64 12.04
N ASP A 92 6.37 -5.81 11.32
CA ASP A 92 7.08 -4.69 10.67
C ASP A 92 6.18 -3.96 9.65
N MET A 93 5.37 -4.72 8.90
CA MET A 93 4.44 -4.15 7.91
C MET A 93 3.30 -3.37 8.57
N ASP A 94 2.76 -3.87 9.68
CA ASP A 94 1.72 -3.19 10.46
C ASP A 94 2.25 -1.89 11.08
N VAL A 95 3.51 -1.89 11.55
CA VAL A 95 4.21 -0.68 11.99
C VAL A 95 4.32 0.31 10.83
N LEU A 96 4.79 -0.12 9.66
CA LEU A 96 4.93 0.75 8.50
C LEU A 96 3.58 1.33 8.05
N LEU A 97 2.53 0.51 7.98
CA LEU A 97 1.16 0.93 7.67
C LEU A 97 0.69 2.04 8.61
N THR A 98 0.86 1.83 9.91
CA THR A 98 0.43 2.80 10.92
C THR A 98 1.16 4.14 10.76
N LEU A 99 2.47 4.10 10.51
CA LEU A 99 3.29 5.29 10.31
C LEU A 99 2.91 6.04 9.02
N LEU A 100 2.76 5.32 7.90
CA LEU A 100 2.41 5.92 6.60
C LEU A 100 1.01 6.51 6.59
N ALA A 101 0.04 5.84 7.20
CA ALA A 101 -1.32 6.36 7.29
C ALA A 101 -1.36 7.66 8.13
N ASN A 102 -0.61 7.73 9.24
CA ASN A 102 -0.43 8.97 10.00
C ASN A 102 0.26 10.08 9.18
N ALA A 103 1.15 9.71 8.26
CA ALA A 103 1.79 10.63 7.33
C ALA A 103 0.86 11.07 6.17
N GLY A 104 -0.34 10.50 6.06
CA GLY A 104 -1.33 10.85 5.02
C GLY A 104 -1.16 10.09 3.71
N LEU A 105 -0.74 8.82 3.76
CA LEU A 105 -0.67 7.92 2.61
C LEU A 105 -1.99 7.88 1.82
N ASN A 106 -1.92 7.87 0.48
CA ASN A 106 -3.13 7.85 -0.36
C ASN A 106 -3.82 6.49 -0.40
N PHE A 107 -3.07 5.40 -0.57
CA PHE A 107 -3.59 4.05 -0.70
C PHE A 107 -2.51 3.01 -0.37
N ILE A 108 -2.98 1.79 -0.10
CA ILE A 108 -2.19 0.56 0.08
C ILE A 108 -2.76 -0.54 -0.81
N MET A 109 -2.02 -1.63 -0.96
CA MET A 109 -2.52 -2.87 -1.54
C MET A 109 -3.36 -3.66 -0.53
N GLY A 110 -4.18 -4.59 -1.02
CA GLY A 110 -4.97 -5.47 -0.18
C GLY A 110 -5.03 -6.85 -0.81
N ILE A 111 -4.46 -7.85 -0.14
CA ILE A 111 -4.44 -9.24 -0.61
C ILE A 111 -5.10 -10.16 0.44
N PRO A 112 -5.88 -11.19 0.04
CA PRO A 112 -6.48 -12.11 0.99
C PRO A 112 -5.43 -12.74 1.92
N GLY A 113 -5.55 -12.48 3.22
CA GLY A 113 -4.63 -13.04 4.22
C GLY A 113 -3.19 -12.54 4.13
N SER A 114 -2.96 -11.39 3.50
CA SER A 114 -1.61 -10.79 3.34
C SER A 114 -0.65 -11.61 2.46
N ASP A 115 -1.10 -12.71 1.84
CA ASP A 115 -0.25 -13.67 1.15
C ASP A 115 -0.53 -13.70 -0.36
N ASP A 116 0.42 -13.19 -1.15
CA ASP A 116 0.37 -13.35 -2.60
C ASP A 116 1.10 -14.64 -3.00
N VAL A 117 0.32 -15.71 -3.16
CA VAL A 117 0.82 -17.03 -3.55
C VAL A 117 1.43 -17.09 -4.95
N MET A 118 1.15 -16.10 -5.81
CA MET A 118 1.63 -16.07 -7.19
C MET A 118 2.96 -15.34 -7.30
N LEU A 119 3.09 -14.22 -6.57
CA LEU A 119 4.31 -13.41 -6.51
C LEU A 119 5.25 -13.83 -5.37
N ASN A 120 4.78 -14.67 -4.45
CA ASN A 120 5.53 -15.29 -3.35
C ASN A 120 6.15 -14.26 -2.37
N TYR A 121 5.33 -13.29 -1.96
CA TYR A 121 5.66 -12.25 -0.99
C TYR A 121 4.44 -11.93 -0.10
N GLN A 122 4.66 -11.22 0.99
CA GLN A 122 3.62 -10.84 1.93
C GLN A 122 3.40 -9.32 1.88
N THR A 123 2.16 -8.88 1.92
CA THR A 123 1.73 -7.46 1.87
C THR A 123 0.59 -7.19 2.85
N THR A 124 -0.04 -6.02 2.79
CA THR A 124 -1.25 -5.71 3.55
C THR A 124 -2.48 -6.46 3.03
N SER A 125 -3.36 -6.83 3.95
CA SER A 125 -4.62 -7.51 3.69
C SER A 125 -5.81 -6.56 3.54
N PHE A 126 -6.96 -7.13 3.15
CA PHE A 126 -8.25 -6.42 3.23
C PHE A 126 -8.60 -5.98 4.65
N HIS A 127 -8.16 -6.73 5.68
CA HIS A 127 -8.43 -6.39 7.07
C HIS A 127 -7.60 -5.19 7.52
N ASP A 128 -6.39 -5.03 6.99
CA ASP A 128 -5.49 -3.95 7.39
C ASP A 128 -6.00 -2.58 6.93
N ALA A 129 -6.62 -2.54 5.75
CA ALA A 129 -7.33 -1.36 5.28
C ALA A 129 -8.52 -0.96 6.19
N LEU A 130 -9.18 -1.93 6.83
CA LEU A 130 -10.28 -1.68 7.76
C LEU A 130 -9.75 -1.27 9.13
N TYR A 131 -8.73 -1.96 9.62
CA TYR A 131 -8.00 -1.63 10.84
C TYR A 131 -7.55 -0.17 10.83
N ILE A 132 -6.82 0.25 9.79
CA ILE A 132 -6.21 1.59 9.79
C ILE A 132 -7.26 2.70 9.65
N ARG A 133 -8.34 2.43 8.88
CA ARG A 133 -9.49 3.34 8.77
C ARG A 133 -10.21 3.50 10.10
N GLN A 134 -10.44 2.41 10.81
CA GLN A 134 -11.07 2.44 12.12
C GLN A 134 -10.18 3.16 13.15
N LEU A 135 -8.89 2.84 13.17
CA LEU A 135 -7.91 3.42 14.10
C LEU A 135 -7.84 4.95 13.96
N LEU A 136 -7.72 5.44 12.73
CA LEU A 136 -7.49 6.86 12.43
C LEU A 136 -8.77 7.64 12.06
N GLY A 137 -9.94 6.97 12.03
CA GLY A 137 -11.18 7.60 11.58
C GLY A 137 -11.21 7.97 10.09
N LEU A 138 -10.36 7.32 9.28
CA LEU A 138 -10.28 7.55 7.84
C LEU A 138 -11.41 6.84 7.11
N LYS A 139 -11.77 7.34 5.94
CA LYS A 139 -12.78 6.75 5.06
C LYS A 139 -12.17 6.31 3.74
N SER A 140 -12.89 5.46 3.01
CA SER A 140 -12.60 5.21 1.60
C SER A 140 -12.92 6.45 0.75
N ALA A 141 -12.61 6.40 -0.56
CA ALA A 141 -12.98 7.46 -1.49
C ALA A 141 -14.50 7.74 -1.39
N PRO A 142 -14.95 9.01 -1.41
CA PRO A 142 -16.35 9.35 -1.10
C PRO A 142 -17.39 8.60 -1.94
N GLU A 143 -17.11 8.40 -3.23
CA GLU A 143 -17.98 7.66 -4.15
C GLU A 143 -18.08 6.19 -3.75
N PHE A 144 -16.98 5.59 -3.29
CA PHE A 144 -16.94 4.21 -2.84
C PHE A 144 -17.58 4.04 -1.46
N ASP A 145 -17.35 4.96 -0.52
CA ASP A 145 -18.03 4.97 0.79
C ASP A 145 -19.56 5.02 0.63
N HIS A 146 -20.03 5.90 -0.27
CA HIS A 146 -21.45 6.00 -0.56
C HIS A 146 -22.00 4.72 -1.18
N TRP A 147 -21.27 4.12 -2.13
CA TRP A 147 -21.66 2.86 -2.74
C TRP A 147 -21.72 1.73 -1.70
N LEU A 148 -20.70 1.57 -0.86
CA LEU A 148 -20.67 0.54 0.20
C LEU A 148 -21.89 0.62 1.13
N GLN A 149 -22.29 1.85 1.49
CA GLN A 149 -23.49 2.09 2.30
C GLN A 149 -24.78 1.74 1.55
N GLN A 150 -24.91 2.15 0.28
CA GLN A 150 -26.07 1.80 -0.55
C GLN A 150 -26.22 0.29 -0.76
N GLN A 151 -25.10 -0.41 -0.90
CA GLN A 151 -25.07 -1.87 -1.05
C GLN A 151 -25.32 -2.61 0.27
N GLY A 152 -25.30 -1.91 1.41
CA GLY A 152 -25.39 -2.51 2.73
C GLY A 152 -24.18 -3.35 3.10
N ILE A 153 -23.01 -3.14 2.47
CA ILE A 153 -21.79 -3.91 2.72
C ILE A 153 -21.08 -3.41 3.97
N LEU A 154 -20.96 -2.10 4.10
CA LEU A 154 -20.26 -1.44 5.20
C LEU A 154 -20.81 -0.03 5.36
N ALA A 155 -21.08 0.36 6.60
CA ALA A 155 -21.31 1.75 6.94
C ALA A 155 -20.26 2.20 7.97
N GLN A 156 -19.80 3.45 7.87
CA GLN A 156 -18.84 4.00 8.81
C GLN A 156 -19.36 5.32 9.40
N GLN A 157 -19.53 5.31 10.71
CA GLN A 157 -19.89 6.50 11.49
C GLN A 157 -18.76 6.83 12.45
N SER A 158 -18.13 7.99 12.25
CA SER A 158 -16.90 8.37 12.96
C SER A 158 -15.82 7.28 12.82
N ASN A 159 -15.27 6.79 13.94
CA ASN A 159 -14.24 5.75 13.97
C ASN A 159 -14.83 4.34 14.16
N GLN A 160 -16.13 4.15 13.93
CA GLN A 160 -16.79 2.84 14.07
C GLN A 160 -17.24 2.31 12.73
N LEU A 161 -16.83 1.07 12.44
CA LEU A 161 -17.29 0.29 11.32
C LEU A 161 -18.53 -0.50 11.73
N HIS A 162 -19.59 -0.37 10.94
CA HIS A 162 -20.84 -1.08 11.12
C HIS A 162 -20.99 -2.12 10.02
N TRP A 163 -20.96 -3.38 10.44
CA TRP A 163 -21.15 -4.53 9.58
C TRP A 163 -22.64 -4.88 9.47
N PRO A 164 -23.09 -5.37 8.31
CA PRO A 164 -24.43 -5.92 8.20
C PRO A 164 -24.52 -7.22 9.01
N THR A 165 -25.64 -7.42 9.71
CA THR A 165 -25.89 -8.65 10.48
C THR A 165 -26.25 -9.84 9.59
N GLU A 166 -26.67 -9.57 8.36
CA GLU A 166 -27.05 -10.56 7.36
C GLU A 166 -26.40 -10.20 6.02
N LEU A 167 -26.19 -11.19 5.17
CA LEU A 167 -25.63 -10.94 3.86
C LEU A 167 -26.57 -10.02 3.05
N PRO A 168 -26.09 -8.93 2.43
CA PRO A 168 -26.98 -8.02 1.75
C PRO A 168 -27.74 -8.75 0.64
N LYS A 169 -29.06 -8.51 0.56
CA LYS A 169 -29.99 -9.25 -0.33
C LYS A 169 -29.57 -9.28 -1.79
N GLN A 170 -28.82 -8.27 -2.24
CA GLN A 170 -28.31 -8.18 -3.61
C GLN A 170 -27.23 -9.23 -3.89
N PHE A 171 -26.45 -9.61 -2.87
CA PHE A 171 -25.37 -10.59 -2.99
C PHE A 171 -25.75 -11.99 -2.47
N SER A 172 -26.86 -12.14 -1.74
CA SER A 172 -27.26 -13.44 -1.17
C SER A 172 -27.46 -14.54 -2.22
N ARG A 173 -27.81 -14.15 -3.45
CA ARG A 173 -27.97 -15.09 -4.58
C ARG A 173 -26.65 -15.59 -5.16
N LEU A 174 -25.52 -14.92 -4.89
CA LEU A 174 -24.20 -15.26 -5.45
C LEU A 174 -23.45 -16.32 -4.64
N ILE A 175 -23.81 -16.50 -3.37
CA ILE A 175 -23.11 -17.41 -2.43
C ILE A 175 -23.89 -18.73 -2.25
N LEU A 176 -25.18 -18.73 -2.60
CA LEU A 176 -26.06 -19.90 -2.47
C LEU A 176 -26.21 -20.70 -3.78
N SER A 177 -25.43 -20.38 -4.81
CA SER A 177 -25.33 -21.12 -6.08
C SER A 177 -24.05 -21.94 -6.13
#